data_AF-G5II18-F1
#
_entry.id   AF-G5II18-F1
#
_cell.length_a   1.000
_cell.length_b   1.000
_cell.length_c   1.000
_cell.angle_alpha   90.00
_cell.angle_beta   90.00
_cell.angle_gamma   90.00
#
_symmetry.space_group_name_H-M   'P 1'
#
loop_
_entity.id
_entity.type
_entity.pdbx_description
1 polymer ?
#
loop_
_entity_poly.entity_id
_entity_poly.type
_entity_poly.pdbx_seq_one_letter_code
_entity_poly.pdbx_strand_id
1 'polypeptide(L)'
;MPRGARKSPKEKLQLKLEEVVQAIEQYEQAVLTLKGQKKEIEEELAQLELREVLELMKEKELSTEELRDMILDYQPQLEQGA
;
A
#
# COMPACT_ATOMS: atom_id res chain seq x y z
N MET A 1 45.42 13.02 -32.84
CA MET A 1 44.41 13.20 -31.78
C MET A 1 44.76 12.25 -30.63
N PRO A 2 44.94 12.73 -29.39
CA PRO A 2 45.32 11.85 -28.30
C PRO A 2 44.18 10.87 -28.04
N ARG A 3 44.46 9.59 -28.22
CA ARG A 3 43.52 8.50 -27.90
C ARG A 3 43.24 8.59 -26.40
N GLY A 4 41.99 8.89 -26.03
CA GLY A 4 41.58 9.13 -24.65
C GLY A 4 42.16 8.08 -23.71
N ALA A 5 42.79 8.54 -22.63
CA ALA A 5 43.39 7.68 -21.62
C ALA A 5 42.36 6.63 -21.15
N ARG A 6 42.74 5.35 -21.16
CA ARG A 6 41.87 4.29 -20.64
C ARG A 6 41.62 4.56 -19.15
N LYS A 7 40.34 4.71 -18.78
CA LYS A 7 39.93 4.83 -17.37
C LYS A 7 40.58 3.73 -16.53
N SER A 8 41.17 4.11 -15.41
CA SER A 8 41.78 3.18 -14.45
C SER A 8 40.73 2.23 -13.87
N PRO A 9 41.13 1.05 -13.34
CA PRO A 9 40.21 0.15 -12.66
C PRO A 9 39.43 0.83 -11.53
N LYS A 10 40.06 1.76 -10.81
CA LYS A 10 39.43 2.55 -9.75
C LYS A 10 38.32 3.46 -10.28
N GLU A 11 38.58 4.21 -11.36
CA GLU A 11 37.58 5.08 -11.99
C GLU A 11 36.38 4.28 -12.52
N LYS A 12 36.62 3.09 -13.08
CA LYS A 12 35.53 2.19 -13.51
C LYS A 12 34.67 1.73 -12.34
N LEU A 13 35.28 1.41 -11.19
CA LEU A 13 34.54 1.01 -9.99
C LEU A 13 33.76 2.18 -9.39
N GLN A 14 34.32 3.40 -9.41
CA GLN A 14 33.63 4.60 -8.94
C GLN A 14 32.39 4.91 -9.78
N LEU A 15 32.50 4.80 -11.11
CA LEU A 15 31.34 5.00 -11.99
C LEU A 15 30.25 3.96 -11.76
N LYS A 16 30.62 2.69 -11.60
CA LYS A 16 29.65 1.63 -11.26
C LYS A 16 28.98 1.88 -9.91
N LEU A 17 29.74 2.36 -8.93
CA LEU A 17 29.18 2.70 -7.62
C LEU A 17 28.17 3.85 -7.75
N GLU A 18 28.51 4.89 -8.51
CA GLU A 18 27.61 6.02 -8.77
C GLU A 18 26.33 5.58 -9.49
N GLU A 19 26.44 4.75 -10.52
CA GLU A 19 25.29 4.16 -11.22
C GLU A 19 24.38 3.38 -10.26
N VAL A 20 24.96 2.57 -9.38
CA VAL A 20 24.20 1.78 -8.39
C VAL A 20 23.53 2.68 -7.36
N VAL A 21 24.20 3.73 -6.87
CA VAL A 21 23.62 4.69 -5.91
C VAL A 21 22.44 5.43 -6.55
N GLN A 22 22.59 5.91 -7.78
CA GLN A 22 21.49 6.57 -8.50
C GLN A 22 20.30 5.62 -8.72
N ALA A 23 20.56 4.35 -9.03
CA ALA A 23 19.50 3.35 -9.17
C ALA A 23 18.78 3.11 -7.82
N ILE A 24 19.51 3.03 -6.71
CA ILE A 24 18.92 2.89 -5.37
C ILE A 24 17.99 4.08 -5.09
N GLU A 25 18.45 5.31 -5.28
CA GLU A 25 17.65 6.51 -5.04
C GLU A 25 16.37 6.52 -5.90
N GLN A 26 16.47 6.13 -7.17
CA GLN A 26 15.31 6.03 -8.07
C GLN A 26 14.31 4.98 -7.58
N TYR A 27 14.77 3.80 -7.16
CA TYR A 27 13.90 2.76 -6.64
C TYR A 27 13.26 3.15 -5.31
N GLU A 28 13.99 3.83 -4.42
CA GLU A 28 13.42 4.34 -3.17
C GLU A 28 12.29 5.34 -3.42
N GLN A 29 12.47 6.25 -4.39
CA GLN A 29 11.39 7.17 -4.79
C GLN A 29 10.19 6.42 -5.37
N ALA A 30 10.43 5.43 -6.25
CA ALA A 30 9.36 4.60 -6.79
C ALA A 30 8.59 3.86 -5.68
N VAL A 31 9.29 3.32 -4.68
CA VAL A 31 8.67 2.68 -3.51
C VAL A 31 7.83 3.67 -2.70
N LEU A 32 8.29 4.90 -2.52
CA LEU A 32 7.52 5.94 -1.83
C LEU A 32 6.23 6.27 -2.59
N THR A 33 6.30 6.42 -3.92
CA THR A 33 5.10 6.62 -4.75
C THR A 33 4.12 5.45 -4.63
N LEU A 34 4.59 4.22 -4.74
CA LEU A 34 3.76 3.02 -4.63
C LEU A 34 3.10 2.90 -3.24
N LYS A 35 3.80 3.30 -2.16
CA LYS A 35 3.21 3.36 -0.82
C LYS A 35 2.09 4.39 -0.73
N GLY A 36 2.23 5.55 -1.39
CA GLY A 36 1.16 6.53 -1.50
C GLY A 36 -0.07 5.96 -2.21
N GLN A 37 0.13 5.38 -3.39
CA GLN A 37 -0.94 4.73 -4.15
C GLN A 37 -1.63 3.61 -3.37
N LYS A 38 -0.86 2.76 -2.67
CA LYS A 38 -1.41 1.72 -1.80
C LYS A 38 -2.38 2.32 -0.76
N LYS A 39 -1.97 3.42 -0.11
CA LYS A 39 -2.78 4.08 0.91
C LYS A 39 -4.06 4.66 0.32
N GLU A 40 -3.98 5.31 -0.83
CA GLU A 40 -5.15 5.85 -1.55
C GLU A 40 -6.15 4.73 -1.88
N ILE A 41 -5.66 3.61 -2.42
CA ILE A 41 -6.50 2.46 -2.75
C ILE A 41 -7.13 1.85 -1.48
N GLU A 42 -6.39 1.72 -0.39
CA GLU A 42 -6.93 1.23 0.89
C GLU A 42 -8.03 2.15 1.43
N GLU A 43 -7.88 3.47 1.32
CA GLU A 43 -8.90 4.44 1.72
C GLU A 43 -10.14 4.37 0.82
N GLU A 44 -9.97 4.23 -0.49
CA GLU A 44 -11.08 4.05 -1.44
C GLU A 44 -11.86 2.76 -1.18
N LEU A 45 -11.16 1.65 -0.93
CA LEU A 45 -11.81 0.37 -0.58
C LEU A 45 -12.62 0.49 0.70
N ALA A 46 -12.05 1.08 1.76
CA ALA A 46 -12.76 1.27 3.03
C ALA A 46 -14.03 2.14 2.86
N GLN A 47 -13.98 3.14 1.97
CA GLN A 47 -15.16 3.95 1.66
C GLN A 47 -16.23 3.17 0.90
N LEU A 48 -15.84 2.31 -0.03
CA LEU A 48 -16.77 1.43 -0.76
C LEU A 48 -17.44 0.44 0.20
N GLU A 49 -16.66 -0.24 1.04
CA GLU A 49 -17.19 -1.16 2.07
C GLU A 49 -18.18 -0.45 3.01
N LEU A 50 -17.83 0.77 3.47
CA LEU A 50 -18.75 1.56 4.29
C LEU A 50 -20.02 1.93 3.53
N ARG A 51 -19.91 2.31 2.25
CA ARG A 51 -21.08 2.64 1.42
C ARG A 51 -22.00 1.43 1.26
N GLU A 52 -21.45 0.26 0.98
CA GLU A 52 -22.23 -0.98 0.88
C GLU A 52 -23.00 -1.27 2.17
N VAL A 53 -22.37 -1.11 3.34
CA VAL A 53 -23.04 -1.25 4.64
C VAL A 53 -24.15 -0.22 4.80
N LEU A 54 -23.91 1.05 4.46
CA LEU A 54 -24.92 2.11 4.57
C LEU A 54 -26.11 1.89 3.62
N GLU A 55 -25.86 1.41 2.41
CA GLU A 55 -26.92 1.05 1.45
C GLU A 55 -27.77 -0.10 1.99
N LEU A 56 -27.15 -1.15 2.51
CA LEU A 56 -27.85 -2.26 3.17
C LEU A 56 -28.67 -1.79 4.38
N MET A 57 -28.10 -0.93 5.23
CA MET A 57 -28.84 -0.35 6.35
C MET A 57 -30.07 0.42 5.86
N LYS A 58 -29.93 1.22 4.80
CA LYS A 58 -31.03 1.98 4.21
C LYS A 58 -32.12 1.07 3.64
N GLU A 59 -31.74 -0.01 2.94
CA GLU A 59 -32.68 -1.00 2.40
C GLU A 59 -33.46 -1.72 3.50
N LYS A 60 -32.85 -1.90 4.67
CA LYS A 60 -33.46 -2.55 5.84
C LYS A 60 -34.10 -1.55 6.83
N GLU A 61 -34.09 -0.26 6.51
CA GLU A 61 -34.52 0.82 7.40
C GLU A 61 -33.86 0.76 8.79
N LEU A 62 -32.62 0.28 8.85
CA LEU A 62 -31.84 0.12 10.07
C LEU A 62 -31.20 1.44 10.48
N SER A 63 -31.36 1.79 11.74
CA SER A 63 -30.63 2.86 12.40
C SER A 63 -29.21 2.43 12.78
N THR A 64 -28.34 3.42 12.99
CA THR A 64 -26.99 3.21 13.49
C THR A 64 -26.96 2.63 14.90
N GLU A 65 -27.96 2.93 15.73
CA GLU A 65 -28.11 2.35 17.08
C GLU A 65 -28.40 0.85 16.99
N GLU A 66 -29.32 0.44 16.12
CA GLU A 66 -29.65 -0.98 15.91
C GLU A 66 -28.44 -1.76 15.37
N LEU A 67 -27.69 -1.21 14.41
CA LEU A 67 -26.46 -1.86 13.93
C LEU A 67 -25.42 -1.98 15.05
N ARG A 68 -25.24 -0.94 15.87
CA ARG A 68 -24.32 -0.95 17.00
C ARG A 68 -24.70 -2.04 18.00
N ASP A 69 -25.96 -2.12 18.36
CA ASP A 69 -26.45 -3.10 19.33
C ASP A 69 -26.30 -4.52 18.77
N MET A 70 -26.62 -4.75 17.49
CA MET A 70 -26.35 -6.02 16.81
C MET A 70 -24.86 -6.43 16.83
N ILE A 71 -23.93 -5.48 16.65
CA ILE A 71 -22.49 -5.75 16.72
C ILE A 71 -22.05 -6.06 18.15
N LEU A 72 -22.58 -5.36 19.15
CA LEU A 72 -22.26 -5.61 20.57
C LEU A 72 -22.78 -6.96 21.04
N ASP A 73 -23.93 -7.38 20.53
CA ASP A 73 -24.56 -8.67 20.82
C ASP A 73 -24.01 -9.82 19.94
N TYR A 74 -23.20 -9.51 18.92
CA TYR A 74 -22.60 -10.50 18.04
C TYR A 74 -21.55 -11.31 18.79
N GLN A 75 -21.92 -12.52 19.20
CA GLN A 75 -20.98 -13.54 19.65
C GLN A 75 -20.55 -14.37 18.43
N PRO A 76 -19.27 -14.34 18.03
CA PRO A 76 -18.79 -15.23 17.00
C PRO A 76 -19.03 -16.66 17.47
N GLN A 77 -19.78 -17.42 16.68
CA GLN A 77 -19.90 -18.86 16.88
C GLN A 77 -18.50 -19.41 16.65
N LEU A 78 -17.75 -19.63 17.74
CA LEU A 78 -16.60 -20.50 17.71
C LEU A 78 -17.15 -21.85 17.27
N GLU A 79 -16.98 -22.18 16.00
CA GLU A 79 -17.13 -23.55 15.53
C GLU A 79 -16.23 -24.39 16.43
N GLN A 80 -16.84 -25.05 17.41
CA GLN A 80 -16.23 -26.16 18.11
C GLN A 80 -16.14 -27.30 17.09
N GLY A 81 -15.12 -27.22 16.24
CA GLY A 81 -14.70 -28.31 15.38
C GLY A 81 -14.02 -29.37 16.25
N ALA A 82 -14.69 -30.52 16.34
CA ALA A 82 -14.27 -31.76 16.98
C ALA A 82 -13.03 -32.40 16.31
#